data_AF-A0A511NF34-F1
#
_entry.id   AF-A0A511NF34-F1
#
_cell.length_a   1.000
_cell.length_b   1.000
_cell.length_c   1.000
_cell.angle_alpha   90.00
_cell.angle_beta   90.00
_cell.angle_gamma   90.00
#
_symmetry.space_group_name_H-M   'P 1'
#
loop_
_entity.id
_entity.type
_entity.pdbx_description
1 polymer ?
#
loop_
_entity_poly.entity_id
_entity_poly.type
_entity_poly.pdbx_seq_one_letter_code
_entity_poly.pdbx_strand_id
1 'polypeptide(L)'
;MMTINYDVVRIGKPRKDSNAERILHQNVKFLKFDIECFLENLELNDSHIIPITIVIPARGYNVLFDVRDIHHKEVRSALSKQFKSRLFDRNRSILIDHLDNQIV
;
A
#
# COMPACT_ATOMS: atom_id res chain seq x y z
N MET A 1 19.36 7.30 5.48
CA MET A 1 18.04 7.04 6.10
C MET A 1 17.09 6.66 4.99
N MET A 2 16.38 5.55 5.15
CA MET A 2 15.37 5.07 4.20
C MET A 2 14.11 5.92 4.34
N THR A 3 13.50 6.28 3.21
CA THR A 3 12.24 7.03 3.18
C THR A 3 11.21 6.23 2.40
N ILE A 4 10.02 6.06 2.96
CA ILE A 4 8.93 5.38 2.27
C ILE A 4 7.95 6.43 1.77
N ASN A 5 7.69 6.42 0.46
CA ASN A 5 6.70 7.28 -0.15
C ASN A 5 5.44 6.49 -0.38
N TYR A 6 4.37 6.84 0.34
CA TYR A 6 3.08 6.19 0.21
C TYR A 6 2.15 7.00 -0.68
N ASP A 7 1.70 6.38 -1.77
CA ASP A 7 0.50 6.81 -2.48
C ASP A 7 -0.70 6.02 -1.97
N VAL A 8 -1.89 6.64 -1.92
CA VAL A 8 -3.12 5.93 -1.55
C VAL A 8 -4.13 6.07 -2.68
N VAL A 9 -4.45 4.95 -3.31
CA VAL A 9 -5.42 4.87 -4.41
C VAL A 9 -6.68 4.17 -3.93
N ARG A 10 -7.84 4.78 -4.19
CA ARG A 10 -9.14 4.16 -3.93
C ARG A 10 -9.76 3.63 -5.21
N ILE A 11 -10.16 2.36 -5.18
CA ILE A 11 -10.99 1.78 -6.22
C ILE A 11 -12.46 2.04 -5.88
N GLY A 12 -13.19 2.72 -6.75
CA GLY A 12 -14.58 3.11 -6.54
C GLY A 12 -14.76 4.30 -5.58
N LYS A 13 -15.99 4.48 -5.10
CA LYS A 13 -16.40 5.67 -4.31
C LYS A 13 -16.17 5.47 -2.80
N PRO A 14 -16.03 6.57 -2.02
CA PRO A 14 -16.06 6.52 -0.56
C PRO A 14 -17.30 5.78 -0.02
N ARG A 15 -17.17 5.16 1.16
CA ARG A 15 -18.28 4.50 1.84
C ARG A 15 -19.28 5.54 2.32
N LYS A 16 -20.57 5.26 2.12
CA LYS A 16 -21.65 6.08 2.69
C LYS A 16 -21.70 5.96 4.21
N ASP A 17 -21.39 4.77 4.74
CA ASP A 17 -21.31 4.52 6.17
C ASP A 17 -19.97 5.02 6.73
N SER A 18 -20.06 5.92 7.72
CA SER A 18 -18.89 6.59 8.30
C SER A 18 -18.02 5.64 9.13
N ASN A 19 -18.61 4.62 9.77
CA ASN A 19 -17.84 3.62 10.50
C ASN A 19 -17.03 2.73 9.56
N ALA A 20 -17.64 2.32 8.44
CA ALA A 20 -16.98 1.58 7.39
C ALA A 20 -15.78 2.36 6.82
N GLU A 21 -15.94 3.67 6.60
CA GLU A 21 -14.85 4.52 6.13
C GLU A 21 -13.74 4.67 7.18
N ARG A 22 -14.12 4.83 8.46
CA ARG A 22 -13.16 4.88 9.57
C ARG A 22 -12.32 3.61 9.68
N ILE A 23 -12.95 2.44 9.52
CA ILE A 23 -12.25 1.14 9.52
C ILE A 23 -11.23 1.08 8.38
N LEU A 24 -11.59 1.55 7.17
CA LEU A 24 -10.66 1.60 6.05
C LEU A 24 -9.45 2.50 6.35
N HIS A 25 -9.67 3.69 6.90
CA HIS A 25 -8.58 4.59 7.29
C HIS A 25 -7.67 3.98 8.36
N GLN A 26 -8.23 3.26 9.34
CA GLN A 26 -7.43 2.54 10.33
C GLN A 26 -6.60 1.43 9.67
N ASN A 27 -7.18 0.66 8.76
CA ASN A 27 -6.47 -0.41 8.06
C ASN A 27 -5.35 0.12 7.15
N VAL A 28 -5.52 1.29 6.53
CA VAL A 28 -4.42 1.98 5.82
C VAL A 28 -3.28 2.31 6.78
N LYS A 29 -3.58 2.89 7.95
CA LYS A 29 -2.55 3.24 8.93
C LYS A 29 -1.82 2.01 9.45
N PHE A 30 -2.54 0.94 9.78
CA PHE A 30 -1.94 -0.31 10.24
C PHE A 30 -1.06 -0.94 9.17
N LEU A 31 -1.49 -0.95 7.90
CA LEU A 31 -0.66 -1.49 6.83
C LEU A 31 0.63 -0.68 6.62
N LYS A 32 0.57 0.66 6.68
CA LYS A 32 1.76 1.51 6.61
C LYS A 32 2.72 1.19 7.75
N PHE A 33 2.22 1.17 8.98
CA PHE A 33 2.99 0.84 10.17
C PHE A 33 3.63 -0.56 10.09
N ASP A 34 2.86 -1.58 9.69
CA ASP A 34 3.36 -2.95 9.54
C ASP A 34 4.53 -3.02 8.53
N ILE A 35 4.43 -2.27 7.42
CA ILE A 35 5.46 -2.19 6.38
C ILE A 35 6.69 -1.44 6.90
N GLU A 36 6.51 -0.30 7.57
CA GLU A 36 7.58 0.49 8.18
C GLU A 36 8.40 -0.38 9.14
N CYS A 37 7.75 -1.01 10.12
CA CYS A 37 8.40 -1.90 11.08
C CYS A 37 9.10 -3.07 10.39
N PHE A 38 8.51 -3.64 9.34
CA PHE A 38 9.15 -4.74 8.61
C PHE A 38 10.44 -4.30 7.90
N LEU A 39 10.43 -3.13 7.27
CA LEU A 39 11.58 -2.63 6.51
C LEU A 39 12.68 -2.07 7.40
N GLU A 40 12.36 -1.48 8.55
CA GLU A 40 13.35 -1.08 9.56
C GLU A 40 14.20 -2.26 10.03
N ASN A 41 13.59 -3.45 10.17
CA ASN A 41 14.29 -4.67 10.56
C ASN A 41 15.15 -5.29 9.44
N LEU A 42 15.05 -4.79 8.21
CA LEU A 42 15.74 -5.38 7.05
C LEU A 42 17.17 -4.84 6.87
N GLU A 43 17.65 -3.96 7.76
CA GLU A 43 18.99 -3.33 7.75
C GLU A 43 19.45 -2.90 6.35
N LEU A 44 18.57 -2.22 5.62
CA LEU A 44 18.85 -1.74 4.26
C LEU A 44 19.91 -0.64 4.32
N ASN A 45 21.13 -1.01 3.93
CA ASN A 45 22.25 -0.09 3.77
C ASN A 45 22.04 0.71 2.49
N ASP A 46 21.23 1.78 2.54
CA ASP A 46 21.37 2.96 1.67
C ASP A 46 20.26 4.00 1.91
N SER A 47 20.51 5.26 1.53
CA SER A 47 19.49 6.30 1.41
C SER A 47 18.60 6.03 0.20
N HIS A 48 17.53 5.28 0.39
CA HIS A 48 16.61 4.90 -0.67
C HIS A 48 15.20 5.42 -0.40
N ILE A 49 14.55 5.86 -1.47
CA ILE A 49 13.11 6.13 -1.49
C ILE A 49 12.42 4.87 -2.00
N ILE A 50 11.52 4.32 -1.18
CA ILE A 50 10.73 3.12 -1.53
C ILE A 50 9.31 3.59 -1.86
N PRO A 51 8.90 3.62 -3.13
CA PRO A 51 7.53 3.96 -3.51
C PRO A 51 6.60 2.78 -3.22
N ILE A 52 5.50 3.02 -2.50
CA ILE A 52 4.49 2.02 -2.18
C ILE A 52 3.10 2.60 -2.43
N THR A 53 2.31 1.95 -3.28
CA THR A 53 0.91 2.32 -3.48
C THR A 53 0.02 1.48 -2.59
N ILE A 54 -0.67 2.10 -1.64
CA ILE A 54 -1.74 1.50 -0.86
C ILE A 54 -3.03 1.53 -1.68
N VAL A 55 -3.75 0.42 -1.72
CA VAL A 55 -4.98 0.25 -2.50
C VAL A 55 -6.16 0.00 -1.57
N ILE A 56 -7.09 0.97 -1.52
CA ILE A 56 -8.37 0.83 -0.83
C ILE A 56 -9.37 0.18 -1.80
N PRO A 57 -9.90 -1.02 -1.51
CA PRO A 57 -10.76 -1.73 -2.44
C PRO A 57 -12.19 -1.16 -2.50
N ALA A 58 -12.87 -1.41 -3.61
CA ALA A 58 -14.28 -1.03 -3.79
C ALA A 58 -15.24 -1.79 -2.86
N ARG A 59 -14.86 -2.94 -2.33
CA ARG A 59 -15.66 -3.74 -1.38
C ARG A 59 -14.79 -4.34 -0.28
N GLY A 60 -15.41 -4.58 0.88
CA GLY A 60 -14.72 -5.10 2.06
C GLY A 60 -13.83 -4.05 2.74
N TYR A 61 -13.02 -4.54 3.67
CA TYR A 61 -12.14 -3.73 4.52
C TYR A 61 -10.65 -4.06 4.38
N ASN A 62 -10.30 -5.08 3.59
CA ASN A 62 -8.92 -5.52 3.43
C ASN A 62 -8.16 -4.59 2.48
N VAL A 63 -7.40 -3.66 3.04
CA VAL A 63 -6.53 -2.76 2.29
C VAL A 63 -5.34 -3.55 1.75
N LEU A 64 -5.01 -3.31 0.49
CA LEU A 64 -3.93 -3.98 -0.21
C LEU A 64 -2.79 -2.98 -0.49
N PHE A 65 -1.67 -3.45 -1.03
CA PHE A 65 -0.62 -2.60 -1.53
C PHE A 65 0.03 -3.18 -2.79
N ASP A 66 0.54 -2.31 -3.65
CA ASP A 66 1.27 -2.66 -4.85
C ASP A 66 2.77 -2.41 -4.63
N VAL A 67 3.58 -3.39 -5.03
CA VAL A 67 5.04 -3.41 -4.89
C VAL A 67 5.74 -3.34 -6.24
N ARG A 68 4.99 -3.27 -7.35
CA ARG A 68 5.55 -3.33 -8.71
C ARG A 68 6.47 -2.16 -9.02
N ASP A 69 6.29 -1.03 -8.35
CA ASP A 69 7.13 0.17 -8.50
C ASP A 69 8.39 0.19 -7.63
N ILE A 70 8.53 -0.80 -6.75
CA ILE A 70 9.73 -0.92 -5.93
C ILE A 70 10.85 -1.46 -6.81
N HIS A 71 11.81 -0.58 -7.14
CA HIS A 71 12.98 -0.94 -7.96
C HIS A 71 13.94 -1.89 -7.24
N HIS A 72 14.05 -1.79 -5.92
CA HIS A 72 14.95 -2.64 -5.14
C HIS A 72 14.38 -4.06 -5.03
N LYS A 73 14.98 -5.00 -5.76
CA LYS A 73 14.48 -6.38 -5.88
C LYS A 73 14.36 -7.09 -4.53
N GLU A 74 15.32 -6.88 -3.63
CA GLU A 74 15.32 -7.52 -2.31
C GLU A 74 14.15 -7.04 -1.45
N VAL A 75 13.98 -5.71 -1.32
CA VAL A 75 12.82 -5.08 -0.68
C VAL A 75 11.51 -5.60 -1.28
N ARG A 76 11.38 -5.54 -2.61
CA ARG A 76 10.17 -6.01 -3.31
C ARG A 76 9.88 -7.47 -2.98
N SER A 77 10.90 -8.33 -3.03
CA SER A 77 10.78 -9.76 -2.74
C SER A 77 10.43 -10.01 -1.26
N ALA A 78 11.07 -9.31 -0.33
CA ALA A 78 10.84 -9.43 1.10
C ALA A 78 9.40 -9.03 1.46
N LEU A 79 8.94 -7.87 0.98
CA LEU A 79 7.56 -7.42 1.15
C LEU A 79 6.55 -8.38 0.52
N SER A 80 6.83 -8.86 -0.70
CA SER A 80 5.93 -9.79 -1.39
C SER A 80 5.76 -11.11 -0.64
N LYS A 81 6.85 -11.60 -0.04
CA LYS A 81 6.86 -12.84 0.74
C LYS A 81 6.12 -12.66 2.06
N GLN A 82 6.42 -11.58 2.79
CA GLN A 82 5.85 -11.32 4.11
C GLN A 82 4.35 -11.02 4.05
N PHE A 83 3.94 -10.18 3.09
CA PHE A 83 2.57 -9.66 3.02
C PHE A 83 1.78 -10.23 1.85
N LYS A 84 2.03 -11.49 1.48
CA LYS A 84 1.44 -12.14 0.29
C LYS A 84 -0.09 -11.97 0.18
N SER A 85 -0.82 -12.06 1.30
CA SER A 85 -2.29 -11.93 1.34
C SER A 85 -2.81 -10.49 1.20
N ARG A 86 -1.93 -9.49 1.26
CA ARG A 86 -2.24 -8.06 1.13
C ARG A 86 -1.67 -7.47 -0.16
N LEU A 87 -1.11 -8.27 -1.05
CA LEU A 87 -0.64 -7.78 -2.35
C LEU A 87 -1.82 -7.48 -3.27
N PHE A 88 -1.72 -6.37 -3.98
CA PHE A 88 -2.58 -6.08 -5.11
C PHE A 88 -2.07 -6.83 -6.35
N ASP A 89 -2.72 -7.96 -6.65
CA ASP A 89 -2.35 -8.89 -7.73
C ASP A 89 -3.16 -8.69 -9.02
N ARG A 90 -4.10 -7.73 -9.02
CA ARG A 90 -4.98 -7.45 -10.16
C ARG A 90 -4.28 -6.63 -11.26
N ASN A 91 -4.98 -6.50 -12.39
CA ASN A 91 -4.52 -5.69 -13.52
C ASN A 91 -4.19 -4.26 -13.04
N ARG A 92 -2.98 -3.83 -13.35
CA ARG A 92 -2.43 -2.54 -12.96
C ARG A 92 -3.19 -1.36 -13.57
N SER A 93 -3.82 -1.55 -14.74
CA SER A 93 -4.63 -0.50 -15.37
C SER A 93 -5.72 0.04 -14.44
N ILE A 94 -6.25 -0.81 -13.56
CA ILE A 94 -7.26 -0.42 -12.56
C ILE A 94 -6.75 0.69 -11.65
N LEU A 95 -5.46 0.72 -11.31
CA LEU A 95 -4.89 1.78 -10.48
C LEU A 95 -4.75 3.08 -11.25
N ILE A 96 -4.41 3.00 -12.54
CA ILE A 96 -4.26 4.15 -13.44
C ILE A 96 -5.62 4.84 -13.64
N ASP A 97 -6.67 4.05 -13.86
CA ASP A 97 -8.05 4.53 -14.03
C ASP A 97 -8.62 5.23 -12.79
N HIS A 98 -7.94 5.10 -11.64
CA HIS A 98 -8.36 5.67 -10.36
C HIS A 98 -7.34 6.65 -9.76
N LEU A 99 -6.36 7.11 -10.55
CA LEU A 99 -5.40 8.13 -10.11
C LEU A 99 -6.09 9.42 -9.66
N ASP A 100 -7.21 9.80 -10.27
CA ASP A 100 -8.01 10.96 -9.87
C ASP A 100 -8.69 10.81 -8.49
N ASN A 101 -8.68 9.61 -7.91
CA ASN A 101 -9.19 9.32 -6.57
C ASN A 101 -8.04 9.14 -5.55
N GLN A 102 -6.86 9.66 -5.85
CA GLN A 102 -5.78 9.74 -4.87
C GLN A 102 -6.23 10.56 -3.67
N ILE A 103 -6.09 9.98 -2.49
CA ILE A 103 -6.33 10.68 -1.23
C ILE A 103 -4.97 11.19 -0.77
N VAL A 104 -4.75 12.50 -0.90
CA VAL A 104 -3.60 13.23 -0.34
C VAL A 104 -3.67 13.23 1.18
#